data_AF-A0A6B1KN11-F1
#
_entry.id   AF-A0A6B1KN11-F1
#
_cell.length_a   1.000
_cell.length_b   1.000
_cell.length_c   1.000
_cell.angle_alpha   90.00
_cell.angle_beta   90.00
_cell.angle_gamma   90.00
#
_symmetry.space_group_name_H-M   'P 1'
#
loop_
_entity.id
_entity.type
_entity.pdbx_description
1 polymer ?
#
loop_
_entity_poly.entity_id
_entity_poly.type
_entity_poly.pdbx_seq_one_letter_code
_entity_poly.pdbx_strand_id
1 'polypeptide(L)' 'MGRAVGIDLGTTNSVVAVLEGGEPTVIANAEGARTTPSVVAFA' A
#
# COMPACT_ATOMS: atom_id res chain seq x y z
N MET A 1 -2.41 3.11 -19.52
CA MET A 1 -2.41 1.75 -18.92
C MET A 1 -1.97 1.89 -17.47
N GLY A 2 -2.70 1.29 -16.52
CA GLY A 2 -2.29 1.31 -15.11
C GLY A 2 -1.05 0.44 -14.87
N ARG A 3 -0.24 0.78 -13.86
CA ARG A 3 0.85 -0.09 -13.39
C ARG A 3 0.26 -1.17 -12.48
N ALA A 4 0.69 -2.42 -12.63
CA ALA A 4 0.39 -3.45 -11.66
C ALA A 4 1.06 -3.13 -10.32
N VAL A 5 0.40 -3.48 -9.23
CA VAL A 5 0.87 -3.25 -7.85
C VAL A 5 0.82 -4.55 -7.05
N GLY A 6 1.72 -4.69 -6.10
CA GLY A 6 1.61 -5.69 -5.04
C GLY A 6 0.85 -5.09 -3.87
N ILE A 7 -0.16 -5.80 -3.37
CA ILE A 7 -0.92 -5.41 -2.17
C ILE A 7 -0.77 -6.52 -1.15
N ASP A 8 -0.19 -6.18 -0.01
CA ASP A 8 -0.25 -7.01 1.19
C ASP A 8 -1.49 -6.60 1.99
N LEU A 9 -2.46 -7.50 2.09
CA LEU A 9 -3.74 -7.29 2.77
C LEU A 9 -3.72 -7.98 4.13
N GLY A 10 -2.97 -7.39 5.07
CA GLY A 10 -2.86 -7.89 6.43
C GLY A 10 -4.08 -7.53 7.30
N THR A 11 -4.33 -8.31 8.34
CA THR A 11 -5.46 -8.10 9.27
C THR A 11 -5.35 -6.78 10.04
N THR A 12 -4.16 -6.37 10.45
CA THR A 12 -3.95 -5.13 11.24
C THR A 12 -3.54 -3.96 10.36
N ASN A 13 -2.62 -4.19 9.42
CA ASN A 13 -2.12 -3.18 8.50
C ASN A 13 -2.00 -3.76 7.09
N SER A 14 -2.15 -2.89 6.10
CA SER A 14 -1.96 -3.17 4.68
C SER A 14 -0.83 -2.31 4.11
N VAL A 15 -0.21 -2.79 3.02
CA VAL A 15 0.89 -2.13 2.32
C VAL A 15 0.69 -2.25 0.81
N VAL A 16 1.11 -1.24 0.05
CA VAL A 16 1.14 -1.30 -1.42
C VAL A 16 2.54 -0.97 -1.95
N ALA A 17 2.99 -1.73 -2.94
CA ALA A 17 4.29 -1.55 -3.59
C ALA A 17 4.19 -1.64 -5.13
N VAL A 18 5.13 -0.99 -5.80
CA VAL A 18 5.36 -1.05 -7.25
C VAL A 18 6.77 -1.55 -7.54
N LEU A 19 7.01 -2.04 -8.76
CA LEU A 19 8.36 -2.23 -9.27
C LEU A 19 8.83 -0.94 -9.95
N GLU A 20 9.88 -0.32 -9.43
CA GLU A 20 10.56 0.83 -10.02
C GLU A 20 12.01 0.47 -10.34
N GLY A 21 12.40 0.60 -11.61
CA GLY A 21 13.76 0.25 -12.04
C GLY A 21 14.13 -1.24 -11.86
N GLY A 22 13.13 -2.12 -11.70
CA GLY A 22 13.33 -3.54 -11.38
C GLY A 22 13.33 -3.85 -9.89
N GLU A 23 13.29 -2.84 -9.02
CA GLU A 23 13.31 -2.99 -7.56
C GLU A 23 11.94 -2.70 -6.93
N PRO A 24 11.52 -3.46 -5.90
CA PRO A 24 10.27 -3.20 -5.19
C PRO A 24 10.37 -1.92 -4.36
N THR A 25 9.44 -0.99 -4.59
CA THR A 25 9.34 0.28 -3.87
C THR A 25 7.97 0.40 -3.21
N VAL A 26 7.95 0.60 -1.89
CA VAL A 26 6.73 0.82 -1.11
C VAL A 26 6.22 2.25 -1.31
N ILE A 27 4.93 2.39 -1.59
CA ILE A 27 4.27 3.68 -1.77
C ILE A 27 3.77 4.19 -0.41
N ALA A 28 4.04 5.47 -0.12
CA ALA A 28 3.46 6.12 1.05
C ALA A 28 1.96 6.42 0.82
N ASN A 29 1.14 6.23 1.84
CA ASN A 29 -0.27 6.62 1.83
C ASN A 29 -0.44 8.14 1.92
N ALA A 30 -1.68 8.61 1.89
CA ALA A 30 -1.99 10.04 1.93
C ALA A 30 -1.50 10.73 3.23
N GLU A 31 -1.32 9.96 4.31
CA GLU A 31 -0.82 10.40 5.59
C GLU A 31 0.73 10.38 5.67
N GLY A 32 1.41 9.95 4.61
CA GLY A 32 2.88 9.86 4.54
C GLY A 32 3.47 8.60 5.20
N ALA A 33 2.63 7.69 5.69
CA ALA A 33 3.06 6.41 6.25
C ALA A 33 3.21 5.34 5.15
N ARG A 34 4.08 4.36 5.38
CA ARG A 34 4.29 3.23 4.44
C ARG A 34 3.38 2.03 4.70
N THR A 35 2.61 2.06 5.78
CA THR A 35 1.58 1.07 6.10
C THR A 35 0.29 1.80 6.42
N THR A 36 -0.85 1.19 6.10
CA THR A 36 -2.17 1.73 6.40
C THR A 36 -2.92 0.77 7.32
N PRO A 37 -3.50 1.20 8.45
CA PRO A 37 -4.34 0.33 9.27
C PRO A 37 -5.49 -0.26 8.44
N SER A 38 -5.71 -1.56 8.59
CA SER A 38 -6.78 -2.29 7.87
C SER A 38 -8.13 -2.09 8.56
N VAL A 39 -8.61 -0.85 8.58
CA VAL A 39 -9.81 -0.42 9.31
C VAL A 39 -10.75 0.36 8.39
N VAL A 40 -12.04 0.07 8.48
CA VAL A 40 -13.11 0.86 7.84
C VAL A 40 -14.09 1.29 8.94
N ALA A 41 -14.45 2.57 8.98
CA ALA A 41 -15.40 3.14 9.93
C ALA A 41 -16.58 3.79 9.19
N PHE A 42 -17.78 3.69 9.76
CA PHE A 42 -19.02 4.29 9.25
C PHE A 42 -19.57 5.29 10.27
N ALA A 43 -20.30 6.31 9.80
CA ALA A 43 -20.95 7.34 10.62
C ALA A 43 -22.43 7.02 10.86
#